data_AF-A0A961SYX4-F1
#
_entry.id   AF-A0A961SYX4-F1
#
_cell.length_a   1.000
_cell.length_b   1.000
_cell.length_c   1.000
_cell.angle_alpha   90.00
_cell.angle_beta   90.00
_cell.angle_gamma   90.00
#
_symmetry.space_group_name_H-M   'P 1'
#
loop_
_entity.id
_entity.type
_entity.pdbx_description
1 polymer ?
#
loop_
_entity_poly.entity_id
_entity_poly.type
_entity_poly.pdbx_seq_one_letter_code
_entity_poly.pdbx_strand_id
1 'polypeptide(L)'
;MPKQALSNKGAARPFSTCSVLALLDGLTSEEISHLAIDIIHENRRRVNAAQILFEKLEEFETAGRSVQALENLRREYRVAMLELKIHHELVRLIVEVLGHVPDLSEDRSLQ
;
A
#
# COMPACT_ATOMS: atom_id res chain seq x y z
N MET A 1 -11.63 -6.75 48.39
CA MET A 1 -10.32 -6.68 47.71
C MET A 1 -10.55 -6.10 46.30
N PRO A 2 -10.04 -4.90 45.99
CA PRO A 2 -10.46 -4.09 44.85
C PRO A 2 -9.76 -4.46 43.53
N LYS A 3 -10.47 -4.25 42.41
CA LYS A 3 -9.97 -4.35 41.03
C LYS A 3 -8.93 -3.26 40.76
N GLN A 4 -7.69 -3.65 40.46
CA GLN A 4 -6.72 -2.75 39.86
C GLN A 4 -7.03 -2.62 38.36
N ALA A 5 -7.41 -1.40 37.97
CA ALA A 5 -7.52 -1.02 36.57
C ALA A 5 -6.12 -0.95 35.96
N LEU A 6 -5.85 -1.84 35.01
CA LEU A 6 -4.70 -1.75 34.12
C LEU A 6 -4.88 -0.50 33.24
N SER A 7 -4.23 0.59 33.65
CA SER A 7 -3.96 1.74 32.80
C SER A 7 -2.99 1.32 31.71
N ASN A 8 -3.50 0.68 30.65
CA ASN A 8 -2.74 0.44 29.44
C ASN A 8 -2.97 1.59 28.46
N LYS A 9 -2.35 2.75 28.76
CA LYS A 9 -2.08 3.77 27.74
C LYS A 9 -0.91 3.27 26.89
N GLY A 10 -1.18 2.23 26.11
CA GLY A 10 -0.32 1.81 25.01
C GLY A 10 -0.44 2.87 23.93
N ALA A 11 0.33 3.94 24.04
CA ALA A 11 0.63 4.77 22.88
C ALA A 11 1.34 3.84 21.89
N ALA A 12 0.58 3.35 20.91
CA ALA A 12 1.13 2.71 19.73
C ALA A 12 2.08 3.75 19.11
N ARG A 13 3.38 3.63 19.39
CA ARG A 13 4.39 4.39 18.68
C ARG A 13 4.22 4.03 17.20
N PRO A 14 4.11 4.99 16.28
CA PRO A 14 4.05 4.72 14.85
C PRO A 14 5.45 4.23 14.42
N PHE A 15 5.71 2.94 14.64
CA PHE A 15 6.92 2.26 14.23
C PHE A 15 6.86 1.96 12.72
N SER A 16 6.96 2.98 11.87
CA SER A 16 7.34 2.86 10.45
C SER A 16 7.48 4.23 9.78
N THR A 17 6.63 5.18 10.15
CA THR A 17 6.58 6.51 9.56
C THR A 17 7.88 7.29 9.80
N CYS A 18 8.48 7.11 10.98
CA CYS A 18 9.70 7.82 11.35
C CYS A 18 10.90 7.47 10.45
N SER A 19 10.99 6.24 9.95
CA SER A 19 12.09 5.80 9.07
C SER A 19 11.90 6.28 7.63
N VAL A 20 10.67 6.25 7.13
CA VAL A 20 10.38 6.78 5.77
C VAL A 20 10.55 8.29 5.75
N LEU A 21 10.06 9.01 6.77
CA LEU A 21 10.28 10.45 6.91
C LEU A 21 11.77 10.82 6.94
N ALA A 22 12.60 10.02 7.61
CA ALA A 22 14.05 10.24 7.63
C ALA A 22 14.70 10.05 6.23
N LEU A 23 14.12 9.22 5.35
CA LEU A 23 14.59 9.10 3.95
C LEU A 23 14.16 10.27 3.07
N LEU A 24 13.08 10.95 3.45
CA LEU A 24 12.57 12.13 2.75
C LEU A 24 13.21 13.42 3.26
N ASP A 25 13.85 13.38 4.43
CA ASP A 25 14.51 14.53 5.03
C ASP A 25 15.67 15.03 4.16
N GLY A 26 15.76 16.33 3.96
CA GLY A 26 16.77 16.97 3.12
C GLY A 26 16.51 16.90 1.60
N LEU A 27 15.46 16.21 1.14
CA LEU A 27 15.04 16.27 -0.25
C LEU A 27 14.38 17.61 -0.59
N THR A 28 14.62 18.08 -1.80
CA THR A 28 13.95 19.26 -2.35
C THR A 28 12.47 18.95 -2.65
N SER A 29 11.66 20.01 -2.73
CA SER A 29 10.23 19.86 -3.11
C SER A 29 10.05 19.20 -4.48
N GLU A 30 10.97 19.40 -5.41
CA GLU A 30 10.95 18.79 -6.74
C GLU A 30 11.22 17.28 -6.66
N GLU A 31 12.23 16.86 -5.90
CA GLU A 31 12.54 15.44 -5.68
C GLU A 31 11.38 14.71 -4.97
N ILE A 32 10.77 15.35 -3.96
CA ILE A 32 9.59 14.80 -3.27
C ILE A 32 8.40 14.69 -4.24
N SER A 33 8.21 15.66 -5.13
CA SER A 33 7.14 15.63 -6.13
C SER A 33 7.33 14.47 -7.12
N HIS A 34 8.54 14.26 -7.65
CA HIS A 34 8.83 13.13 -8.53
C HIS A 34 8.62 11.78 -7.82
N LEU A 35 9.10 11.64 -6.58
CA LEU A 35 8.86 10.44 -5.77
C LEU A 35 7.37 10.20 -5.53
N ALA A 36 6.59 11.25 -5.26
CA ALA A 36 5.15 11.14 -5.08
C ALA A 36 4.47 10.59 -6.34
N ILE A 37 4.85 11.08 -7.52
CA ILE A 37 4.33 10.57 -8.80
C ILE A 37 4.65 9.08 -8.96
N ASP A 38 5.91 8.68 -8.76
CA ASP A 38 6.35 7.28 -8.89
C ASP A 38 5.63 6.35 -7.91
N ILE A 39 5.49 6.76 -6.65
CA ILE A 39 4.79 6.01 -5.61
C ILE A 39 3.30 5.86 -5.95
N ILE A 40 2.65 6.92 -6.47
CA ILE A 40 1.25 6.87 -6.88
C ILE A 40 1.07 5.93 -8.08
N HIS A 41 1.96 5.98 -9.07
CA HIS A 41 1.95 5.05 -10.19
C HIS A 41 2.15 3.59 -9.76
N GLU A 42 3.07 3.34 -8.84
CA GLU A 42 3.28 2.00 -8.28
C GLU A 42 2.05 1.52 -7.50
N ASN A 43 1.41 2.39 -6.72
CA ASN A 43 0.17 2.05 -6.03
C ASN A 43 -0.95 1.69 -7.03
N ARG A 44 -1.08 2.42 -8.15
CA ARG A 44 -2.03 2.07 -9.23
C ARG A 44 -1.72 0.70 -9.83
N ARG A 45 -0.44 0.37 -10.09
CA ARG A 45 -0.04 -0.97 -10.57
C ARG A 45 -0.43 -2.07 -9.59
N ARG A 46 -0.28 -1.83 -8.28
CA ARG A 46 -0.67 -2.79 -7.23
C ARG A 46 -2.17 -2.98 -7.12
N VAL A 47 -2.97 -1.93 -7.31
CA VAL A 47 -4.43 -2.04 -7.43
C VAL A 47 -4.78 -3.00 -8.57
N ASN A 48 -4.20 -2.78 -9.76
CA ASN A 48 -4.46 -3.64 -10.91
C ASN A 48 -4.03 -5.09 -10.66
N ALA A 49 -2.87 -5.33 -10.05
CA ALA A 49 -2.41 -6.67 -9.73
C ALA A 49 -3.34 -7.40 -8.74
N ALA A 50 -3.79 -6.71 -7.69
CA ALA A 50 -4.75 -7.26 -6.73
C ALA A 50 -6.11 -7.57 -7.38
N GLN A 51 -6.58 -6.70 -8.29
CA GLN A 51 -7.81 -6.90 -9.05
C GLN A 51 -7.73 -8.14 -9.94
N ILE A 52 -6.65 -8.31 -10.70
CA ILE A 52 -6.44 -9.49 -11.55
C ILE A 52 -6.46 -10.79 -10.72
N LEU A 53 -5.85 -10.78 -9.53
CA LEU A 53 -5.85 -11.95 -8.64
C LEU A 53 -7.23 -12.24 -8.07
N PHE A 54 -8.02 -11.20 -7.78
CA PHE A 54 -9.40 -11.33 -7.33
C PHE A 54 -10.29 -11.95 -8.41
N GLU A 55 -10.21 -11.45 -9.65
CA GLU A 55 -10.96 -12.00 -10.79
C GLU A 55 -10.61 -13.47 -11.02
N LYS A 56 -9.31 -13.82 -10.98
CA LYS A 56 -8.86 -15.22 -11.07
C LYS A 56 -9.43 -16.09 -9.96
N LEU A 57 -9.58 -15.58 -8.74
CA LEU A 57 -10.17 -16.32 -7.63
C LEU A 57 -11.64 -16.66 -7.91
N GLU A 58 -12.43 -15.69 -8.37
CA GLU A 58 -13.83 -15.90 -8.73
C GLU A 58 -13.98 -16.96 -9.84
N GLU A 59 -13.14 -16.88 -10.87
CA GLU A 59 -13.09 -17.89 -11.95
C GLU A 59 -12.69 -19.28 -11.41
N PHE A 60 -11.72 -19.35 -10.49
CA PHE A 60 -11.26 -20.62 -9.95
C PHE A 60 -12.30 -21.30 -9.05
N GLU A 61 -13.00 -20.53 -8.23
CA GLU A 61 -14.04 -21.01 -7.32
C GLU A 61 -15.26 -21.54 -8.09
N THR A 62 -15.62 -20.89 -9.20
CA THR A 62 -16.72 -21.33 -10.06
C THR A 62 -16.36 -22.57 -10.90
N ALA A 63 -15.09 -22.74 -11.27
CA ALA A 63 -14.63 -23.82 -12.13
C ALA A 63 -14.28 -25.14 -11.41
N GLY A 64 -14.54 -25.26 -10.09
CA GLY A 64 -14.39 -26.50 -9.33
C GLY A 64 -12.97 -27.09 -9.35
N ARG A 65 -11.95 -26.24 -9.35
CA ARG A 65 -10.54 -26.63 -9.49
C ARG A 65 -9.95 -27.25 -8.21
N SER A 66 -8.71 -27.76 -8.30
CA SER A 66 -7.99 -28.35 -7.17
C SER A 66 -7.93 -27.39 -5.96
N VAL A 67 -8.26 -27.92 -4.78
CA VAL A 67 -8.22 -27.19 -3.50
C VAL A 67 -6.84 -26.58 -3.24
N GLN A 68 -5.76 -27.30 -3.55
CA GLN A 68 -4.40 -26.82 -3.33
C GLN A 68 -4.07 -25.60 -4.21
N ALA A 69 -4.53 -25.61 -5.46
CA ALA A 69 -4.31 -24.50 -6.38
C ALA A 69 -5.12 -23.26 -5.96
N LEU A 70 -6.35 -23.45 -5.48
CA LEU A 70 -7.16 -22.38 -4.90
C LEU A 70 -6.51 -21.76 -3.67
N GLU A 71 -5.97 -22.57 -2.75
CA GLU A 71 -5.27 -22.07 -1.55
C GLU A 71 -3.99 -21.30 -1.89
N ASN A 72 -3.25 -21.71 -2.92
CA ASN A 72 -2.10 -20.97 -3.42
C ASN A 72 -2.52 -19.60 -3.98
N LEU A 73 -3.57 -19.57 -4.82
CA LEU A 73 -4.08 -18.33 -5.39
C LEU A 73 -4.62 -17.38 -4.31
N ARG A 74 -5.30 -17.90 -3.28
CA ARG A 74 -5.73 -17.12 -2.11
C ARG A 74 -4.56 -16.51 -1.36
N ARG A 75 -3.47 -17.26 -1.21
CA ARG A 75 -2.23 -16.76 -0.59
C ARG A 75 -1.63 -15.62 -1.42
N GLU A 76 -1.50 -15.79 -2.73
CA GLU A 76 -0.99 -14.76 -3.64
C GLU A 76 -1.84 -13.49 -3.57
N TYR A 77 -3.16 -13.62 -3.62
CA TYR A 77 -4.07 -12.49 -3.46
C TYR A 77 -3.88 -11.76 -2.12
N ARG A 78 -3.75 -12.51 -1.01
CA ARG A 78 -3.49 -11.89 0.31
C ARG A 78 -2.17 -11.12 0.34
N VAL A 79 -1.11 -11.64 -0.28
CA VAL A 79 0.17 -10.93 -0.39
C VAL A 79 0.00 -9.64 -1.19
N ALA A 80 -0.65 -9.70 -2.35
CA ALA A 80 -0.92 -8.52 -3.17
C ALA A 80 -1.74 -7.45 -2.43
N MET A 81 -2.72 -7.88 -1.63
CA MET A 81 -3.52 -6.96 -0.80
C MET A 81 -2.70 -6.31 0.32
N LEU A 82 -1.81 -7.06 0.98
CA LEU A 82 -0.90 -6.50 1.99
C LEU A 82 0.02 -5.47 1.37
N GLU A 83 0.62 -5.80 0.24
CA GLU A 83 1.50 -4.92 -0.51
C GLU A 83 0.80 -3.63 -0.98
N LEU A 84 -0.43 -3.76 -1.47
CA LEU A 84 -1.27 -2.61 -1.83
C LEU A 84 -1.54 -1.73 -0.61
N LYS A 85 -1.85 -2.29 0.55
CA LYS A 85 -2.08 -1.51 1.78
C LYS A 85 -0.83 -0.80 2.27
N ILE A 86 0.34 -1.44 2.19
CA ILE A 86 1.63 -0.82 2.51
C ILE A 86 1.88 0.38 1.57
N HIS A 87 1.67 0.21 0.26
CA HIS A 87 1.88 1.29 -0.70
C HIS A 87 0.84 2.41 -0.56
N HIS A 88 -0.39 2.09 -0.18
CA HIS A 88 -1.40 3.10 0.10
C HIS A 88 -0.99 4.00 1.29
N GLU A 89 -0.43 3.42 2.36
CA GLU A 89 0.10 4.21 3.47
C GLU A 89 1.31 5.04 3.05
N LEU A 90 2.14 4.54 2.13
CA LEU A 90 3.25 5.31 1.56
C LEU A 90 2.75 6.49 0.71
N VAL A 91 1.71 6.29 -0.11
CA VAL A 91 1.03 7.37 -0.85
C VAL A 91 0.49 8.42 0.13
N ARG A 92 -0.19 7.99 1.20
CA ARG A 92 -0.70 8.90 2.22
C ARG A 92 0.42 9.75 2.83
N LEU A 93 1.52 9.11 3.21
CA LEU A 93 2.67 9.77 3.81
C LEU A 93 3.34 10.77 2.85
N ILE A 94 3.61 10.37 1.60
CA ILE A 94 4.32 11.25 0.65
C ILE A 94 3.45 12.46 0.27
N VAL A 95 2.14 12.28 0.15
CA VAL A 95 1.20 13.39 -0.09
C VAL A 95 1.11 14.32 1.13
N GLU A 96 1.17 13.78 2.35
CA GLU A 96 1.21 14.57 3.59
C GLU A 96 2.49 15.42 3.65
N VAL A 97 3.65 14.87 3.25
CA VAL A 97 4.92 15.60 3.17
C VAL A 97 4.91 16.66 2.05
N LEU A 98 4.38 16.34 0.88
CA LEU A 98 4.30 17.25 -0.26
C LEU A 98 3.27 18.38 -0.05
N GLY A 99 2.27 18.15 0.81
CA GLY A 99 1.20 19.11 1.14
C GLY A 99 0.12 19.25 0.07
N HIS A 100 0.25 18.56 -1.06
CA HIS A 100 -0.73 18.49 -2.13
C HIS A 100 -0.60 17.18 -2.92
N VAL A 101 -1.60 16.85 -3.73
CA VAL A 101 -1.52 15.74 -4.67
C VAL A 101 -0.79 16.25 -5.92
N PRO A 102 0.31 15.60 -6.36
CA PRO A 102 1.05 16.05 -7.54
C PRO A 102 0.19 15.87 -8.79
N ASP A 103 0.47 16.68 -9.82
CA ASP A 103 -0.16 16.50 -11.11
C ASP A 103 0.37 15.21 -11.77
N LEU A 104 -0.56 14.30 -12.06
CA LEU A 104 -0.26 13.00 -12.67
C LEU A 104 -0.38 13.07 -14.20
N SER A 105 -0.53 14.27 -14.77
CA SER A 105 -0.65 14.51 -16.22
C SER A 105 0.58 14.12 -17.03
N GLU A 106 1.65 13.64 -16.39
CA GLU A 106 2.68 12.86 -17.06
C GLU A 106 2.21 11.42 -17.38
N ASP A 107 1.01 11.28 -17.97
CA ASP A 107 0.84 10.36 -19.09
C ASP A 107 1.66 10.95 -20.25
N ARG A 108 2.98 10.84 -20.17
CA ARG A 108 3.85 10.95 -21.34
C ARG A 108 3.47 9.80 -22.27
N SER A 109 2.44 10.03 -23.07
CA SER A 109 2.45 9.99 -24.54
C SER A 109 3.70 9.35 -25.17
N LEU A 110 4.01 8.10 -24.85
CA LEU A 110 5.01 7.28 -25.54
C LEU A 110 4.63 5.80 -25.36
N GLN A 111 3.95 5.30 -26.39
CA GLN A 111 4.12 3.98 -27.03
C GLN A 111 4.13 2.72 -26.14
#